data_AF-A0A4Q6F6L5-F1
#
_entry.id   AF-A0A4Q6F6L5-F1
#
_cell.length_a   1.000
_cell.length_b   1.000
_cell.length_c   1.000
_cell.angle_alpha   90.00
_cell.angle_beta   90.00
_cell.angle_gamma   90.00
#
_symmetry.space_group_name_H-M   'P 1'
#
loop_
_entity.id
_entity.type
_entity.pdbx_description
1 polymer ?
#
loop_
_entity_poly.entity_id
_entity_poly.type
_entity_poly.pdbx_seq_one_letter_code
_entity_poly.pdbx_strand_id
1 'polypeptide(L)' 'MEHEFILTDAALLKARDLKENTEAYHDLPLRLYIEGKGCDGFYYGVSFDAKEAGDLEFEFEGLRCIIDERAHIFCKG' A
#
# COMPACT_ATOMS: atom_id res chain seq x y z
N MET A 1 -7.95 11.97 -13.99
CA MET A 1 -7.11 11.79 -12.78
C MET A 1 -6.47 10.43 -12.98
N GLU A 2 -5.28 10.41 -13.59
CA GLU A 2 -4.51 9.18 -13.79
C GLU A 2 -3.94 8.79 -12.42
N HIS A 3 -4.57 7.81 -11.77
CA HIS A 3 -3.97 7.14 -10.63
C HIS A 3 -3.00 6.10 -11.20
N GLU A 4 -1.72 6.20 -10.85
CA GLU A 4 -0.64 5.31 -11.32
C GLU A 4 -0.78 3.86 -10.82
N PHE A 5 -1.87 3.52 -10.12
CA PHE A 5 -2.15 2.19 -9.59
C PHE A 5 -3.66 2.04 -9.33
N ILE A 6 -4.14 0.79 -9.43
CA ILE A 6 -5.55 0.43 -9.24
C ILE A 6 -5.65 -0.49 -8.02
N LEU A 7 -6.42 -0.05 -7.02
CA LEU A 7 -6.86 -0.92 -5.94
C LEU A 7 -8.19 -1.56 -6.36
N THR A 8 -8.26 -2.88 -6.38
CA THR A 8 -9.52 -3.59 -6.68
C THR A 8 -10.47 -3.53 -5.47
N ASP A 9 -11.78 -3.60 -5.73
CA ASP A 9 -12.79 -3.65 -4.66
C ASP A 9 -12.52 -4.77 -3.66
N ALA A 10 -12.06 -5.93 -4.14
CA ALA A 10 -11.71 -7.06 -3.29
C ALA A 10 -10.54 -6.75 -2.34
N ALA A 11 -9.51 -6.04 -2.83
CA ALA A 11 -8.37 -5.62 -2.01
C ALA A 11 -8.79 -4.57 -0.97
N LEU A 12 -9.65 -3.62 -1.36
CA LEU A 12 -10.20 -2.62 -0.46
C LEU A 12 -11.03 -3.26 0.67
N LEU A 13 -11.94 -4.17 0.33
CA LEU A 13 -12.74 -4.92 1.30
C LEU A 13 -11.85 -5.71 2.25
N LYS A 14 -10.80 -6.36 1.74
CA LYS A 14 -9.90 -7.14 2.60
C LYS A 14 -9.07 -6.26 3.51
N ALA A 15 -8.59 -5.12 3.03
CA ALA A 15 -7.86 -4.17 3.85
C ALA A 15 -8.73 -3.60 4.98
N ARG A 16 -10.00 -3.28 4.70
CA ARG A 16 -10.97 -2.86 5.71
C ARG A 16 -11.22 -3.96 6.75
N ASP A 17 -11.50 -5.18 6.30
CA ASP A 17 -11.67 -6.35 7.17
C ASP A 17 -10.47 -6.56 8.09
N LEU A 18 -9.23 -6.52 7.56
CA LEU A 18 -8.03 -6.66 8.38
C LEU A 18 -7.88 -5.56 9.42
N LYS A 19 -8.28 -4.34 9.06
CA LYS A 19 -8.24 -3.17 9.93
C LYS A 19 -9.28 -3.27 11.05
N GLU A 20 -10.50 -3.65 10.73
CA GLU A 20 -11.58 -3.85 11.72
C GLU A 20 -11.29 -5.01 12.67
N ASN A 21 -10.64 -6.07 12.20
CA ASN A 21 -10.29 -7.23 13.02
C ASN A 21 -8.98 -7.07 13.81
N THR A 22 -8.20 -6.01 13.57
CA THR A 22 -6.90 -5.79 14.21
C THR A 22 -6.78 -4.36 14.73
N GLU A 23 -7.00 -4.18 16.04
CA GLU A 23 -6.92 -2.87 16.71
C GLU A 23 -5.61 -2.10 16.43
N ALA A 24 -4.48 -2.80 16.30
CA ALA A 24 -3.19 -2.18 15.99
C ALA A 24 -3.15 -1.46 14.62
N TYR A 25 -4.06 -1.78 13.70
CA TYR A 25 -4.08 -1.22 12.35
C TYR A 25 -5.10 -0.08 12.18
N HIS A 26 -5.93 0.20 13.18
CA HIS A 26 -7.03 1.19 13.10
C HIS A 26 -6.56 2.59 12.67
N ASP A 27 -5.40 3.02 13.15
CA ASP A 27 -4.84 4.34 12.84
C ASP A 27 -3.74 4.30 11.77
N LEU A 28 -3.39 3.12 11.26
CA LEU A 28 -2.32 2.97 10.30
C LEU A 28 -2.85 2.97 8.85
N PRO A 29 -2.22 3.70 7.92
CA PRO A 29 -2.50 3.56 6.49
C PRO A 29 -1.99 2.22 5.95
N LEU A 30 -2.60 1.77 4.85
CA LEU A 30 -2.17 0.61 4.10
C LEU A 30 -0.89 0.95 3.32
N ARG A 31 0.24 0.31 3.62
CA ARG A 31 1.52 0.51 2.95
C ARG A 31 1.75 -0.49 1.84
N LEU A 32 2.02 0.00 0.63
CA LEU A 32 2.57 -0.76 -0.48
C LEU A 32 4.09 -0.56 -0.53
N TYR A 33 4.83 -1.66 -0.50
CA TYR A 33 6.29 -1.66 -0.61
C TYR A 33 6.75 -2.69 -1.63
N ILE A 34 7.98 -2.54 -2.13
CA ILE A 34 8.62 -3.55 -2.97
C ILE A 34 9.68 -4.24 -2.15
N GLU A 35 9.64 -5.57 -2.13
CA GLU A 35 10.69 -6.39 -1.57
C GLU A 35 11.35 -7.20 -2.70
N GLY A 36 12.66 -7.00 -2.86
CA GLY A 36 13.45 -7.73 -3.84
C GLY A 36 13.92 -9.06 -3.25
N LYS A 37 13.50 -10.19 -3.83
CA LYS A 37 13.97 -11.52 -3.42
C LYS A 37 15.01 -12.05 -4.41
N GLY A 38 16.20 -11.46 -4.41
CA GLY A 38 17.35 -12.00 -5.16
C GLY A 38 17.10 -12.18 -6.67
N CYS A 39 17.92 -13.02 -7.31
CA CYS A 39 18.15 -13.11 -8.77
C CYS A 39 16.91 -13.31 -9.68
N ASP A 40 15.72 -13.53 -9.13
CA ASP A 40 14.52 -13.97 -9.87
C ASP A 40 13.33 -12.97 -9.85
N GLY A 41 13.43 -11.82 -9.18
CA GLY A 41 12.43 -10.74 -9.36
C GLY A 41 12.03 -9.94 -8.11
N PHE A 42 11.19 -8.94 -8.35
CA PHE A 42 10.60 -8.05 -7.34
C PHE A 42 9.19 -8.49 -7.00
N TYR A 43 8.83 -8.48 -5.71
CA TYR A 43 7.46 -8.66 -5.26
C TYR A 43 6.94 -7.40 -4.60
N TYR A 44 5.67 -7.10 -4.84
CA TYR A 44 4.94 -6.06 -4.13
C TYR A 44 4.37 -6.66 -2.84
N GLY A 45 4.72 -6.07 -1.71
CA GLY A 45 4.20 -6.41 -0.38
C GLY A 45 3.21 -5.36 0.10
N VAL A 46 2.27 -5.78 0.93
CA VAL A 46 1.28 -4.92 1.56
C VAL A 46 1.34 -5.10 3.08
N SER A 47 1.41 -3.99 3.81
CA SER A 47 1.38 -3.96 5.28
C SER A 47 0.54 -2.78 5.77
N PHE A 48 0.40 -2.62 7.09
CA PHE A 48 -0.12 -1.41 7.72
C PHE A 48 1.02 -0.77 8.49
N ASP A 49 1.40 0.46 8.13
CA ASP A 49 2.54 1.14 8.74
C ASP A 49 2.36 2.65 8.75
N ALA A 50 3.13 3.38 9.56
CA ALA A 50 3.08 4.82 9.59
C ALA A 50 3.72 5.42 8.34
N LYS A 51 3.25 6.60 7.93
CA LYS A 51 3.83 7.34 6.81
C LYS A 51 5.24 7.82 7.17
N GLU A 52 6.20 7.55 6.31
CA GLU A 52 7.57 8.03 6.41
C GLU A 52 7.84 9.19 5.44
N ALA A 53 8.98 9.86 5.62
CA ALA A 53 9.41 10.92 4.72
C ALA A 53 9.78 10.33 3.34
N GLY A 54 9.10 10.80 2.29
CA GLY A 54 9.26 10.29 0.92
C GLY A 54 8.08 9.42 0.46
N ASP A 55 7.25 8.93 1.39
CA ASP A 55 6.07 8.14 1.02
C ASP A 55 5.02 8.99 0.32
N LEU A 56 4.48 8.45 -0.77
CA LEU A 56 3.33 9.02 -1.44
C LEU A 56 2.06 8.54 -0.73
N GLU A 57 1.14 9.45 -0.45
CA GLU A 57 -0.10 9.14 0.23
C GLU A 57 -1.30 9.38 -0.70
N PHE A 58 -2.24 8.45 -0.64
CA PHE A 58 -3.42 8.42 -1.46
C PHE A 58 -4.62 7.97 -0.64
N GLU A 59 -5.81 8.41 -1.03
CA GLU A 59 -7.05 8.02 -0.40
C GLU A 59 -7.89 7.19 -1.38
N PHE A 60 -8.26 5.97 -0.96
CA PHE A 60 -9.13 5.08 -1.70
C PHE A 60 -10.39 4.82 -0.89
N GLU A 61 -11.47 5.50 -1.25
CA GLU A 61 -12.78 5.35 -0.61
C GLU A 61 -12.69 5.41 0.94
N GLY A 62 -11.96 6.40 1.47
CA GLY A 62 -11.76 6.58 2.92
C GLY A 62 -10.71 5.66 3.56
N LEU A 63 -10.06 4.78 2.79
CA LEU A 63 -8.85 4.07 3.21
C LEU A 63 -7.62 4.89 2.83
N ARG A 64 -6.80 5.26 3.82
CA ARG A 64 -5.50 5.88 3.57
C ARG A 64 -4.51 4.80 3.13
N CYS A 65 -3.90 5.02 1.98
CA CYS A 65 -2.86 4.16 1.40
C CYS A 65 -1.57 4.97 1.25
N ILE A 66 -0.43 4.37 1.60
CA ILE A 66 0.89 4.94 1.39
C ILE A 66 1.72 4.04 0.48
N ILE A 67 2.53 4.63 -0.39
CA ILE A 67 3.44 3.93 -1.29
C ILE A 67 4.85 4.39 -0.97
N ASP A 68 5.72 3.41 -0.71
CA ASP A 68 7.15 3.65 -0.51
C ASP A 68 7.77 4.34 -1.74
N GLU A 69 8.63 5.33 -1.53
CA GLU A 69 9.30 6.07 -2.61
C GLU A 69 10.01 5.12 -3.61
N ARG A 70 10.59 4.02 -3.12
CA ARG A 70 11.24 3.02 -3.99
C ARG A 70 10.21 2.24 -4.78
N ALA A 71 9.07 1.92 -4.19
CA ALA A 71 7.98 1.24 -4.90
C ALA A 71 7.42 2.12 -6.03
N HIS A 72 7.29 3.42 -5.81
CA HIS A 72 6.83 4.36 -6.83
C HIS A 72 7.71 4.34 -8.10
N ILE A 73 9.02 4.14 -7.96
CA ILE A 73 9.94 4.08 -9.11
C ILE A 73 9.66 2.86 -10.02
N PHE A 74 9.17 1.74 -9.47
CA PHE A 74 8.89 0.51 -10.22
C PHE A 74 7.41 0.34 -10.59
N CYS A 75 6.49 1.01 -9.90
CA CYS A 75 5.08 1.07 -10.30
C CYS A 75 4.84 1.96 -11.53
N LYS A 76 5.84 2.74 -11.98
CA LYS A 76 5.83 3.44 -13.27
C LYS A 76 6.10 2.45 -14.41
N GLY A 77 5.06 1.76 -14.86
CA GLY A 77 5.09 0.85 -16.01
C GLY A 77 3.74 0.74 -16.68
#